data_AF-A0A1X6NF28-F1
#
_entry.id   AF-A0A1X6NF28-F1
#
_cell.length_a   1.000
_cell.length_b   1.000
_cell.length_c   1.000
_cell.angle_alpha   90.00
_cell.angle_beta   90.00
_cell.angle_gamma   90.00
#
_symmetry.space_group_name_H-M   'P 1'
#
loop_
_entity.id
_entity.type
_entity.pdbx_description
1 polymer ?
#
loop_
_entity_poly.entity_id
_entity_poly.type
_entity_poly.pdbx_seq_one_letter_code
_entity_poly.pdbx_strand_id
1 'polypeptide(L)'
;IPPSERSSDHVLDHLRTLIDDPPAWRAELTSLDAAGYVPEIVFVDAGLVTTLNDKNRTNFLDLFRAVAEFDGYRAGTLMVERCRTPQLAVDAEMFALRMQHIVLNVKRKTFSLGQIKISDILTAVLRAVRQHHVKMEADFVNTVISILLLEGIGRQLDPGLDLFKSALPTASHWVLH
;
A
#
# COMPACT_ATOMS: atom_id res chain seq x y z
N ILE A 1 -35.21 -5.06 4.00
CA ILE A 1 -34.50 -4.00 3.26
C ILE A 1 -34.94 -2.68 3.87
N PRO A 2 -34.16 -2.13 4.82
CA PRO A 2 -34.38 -0.80 5.36
C PRO A 2 -34.56 0.27 4.27
N PRO A 3 -35.24 1.40 4.57
CA PRO A 3 -35.54 2.45 3.59
C PRO A 3 -34.29 3.05 2.92
N SER A 4 -33.14 3.03 3.59
CA SER A 4 -31.85 3.53 3.07
C SER A 4 -31.30 2.67 1.93
N GLU A 5 -31.42 1.34 2.00
CA GLU A 5 -30.91 0.42 0.98
C GLU A 5 -31.64 0.59 -0.37
N ARG A 6 -32.97 0.83 -0.34
CA ARG A 6 -33.76 1.08 -1.57
C ARG A 6 -33.34 2.37 -2.28
N SER A 7 -32.91 3.39 -1.53
CA SER A 7 -32.44 4.64 -2.11
C SER A 7 -31.11 4.46 -2.84
N SER A 8 -30.19 3.66 -2.27
CA SER A 8 -28.87 3.41 -2.87
C SER A 8 -28.95 2.57 -4.13
N ASP A 9 -29.83 1.56 -4.19
CA ASP A 9 -30.01 0.73 -5.39
C ASP A 9 -30.48 1.56 -6.60
N HIS A 10 -31.45 2.47 -6.39
CA HIS A 10 -31.93 3.37 -7.43
C HIS A 10 -30.85 4.34 -7.93
N VAL A 11 -30.03 4.86 -7.03
CA VAL A 11 -28.87 5.70 -7.37
C VAL A 11 -27.86 4.91 -8.21
N LEU A 12 -27.53 3.69 -7.82
CA LEU A 12 -26.60 2.84 -8.55
C LEU A 12 -27.12 2.45 -9.93
N ASP A 13 -28.41 2.11 -10.04
CA ASP A 13 -29.03 1.81 -11.32
C ASP A 13 -29.05 3.01 -12.26
N HIS A 14 -29.30 4.22 -11.74
CA HIS A 14 -29.18 5.44 -12.54
C HIS A 14 -27.73 5.67 -13.01
N LEU A 15 -26.76 5.61 -12.10
CA LEU A 15 -25.34 5.79 -12.44
C LEU A 15 -24.84 4.78 -13.47
N ARG A 16 -25.35 3.53 -13.45
CA ARG A 16 -25.03 2.51 -14.47
C ARG A 16 -25.46 2.91 -15.87
N THR A 17 -26.57 3.65 -16.02
CA THR A 17 -27.01 4.14 -17.34
C THR A 17 -26.06 5.17 -17.94
N LEU A 18 -25.23 5.82 -17.11
CA LEU A 18 -24.29 6.87 -17.51
C LEU A 18 -22.85 6.35 -17.68
N ILE A 19 -22.60 5.04 -17.55
CA ILE A 19 -21.23 4.48 -17.45
C ILE A 19 -20.36 4.77 -18.69
N ASP A 20 -20.99 4.89 -19.86
CA ASP A 20 -20.33 5.18 -21.14
C ASP A 20 -20.22 6.69 -21.44
N ASP A 21 -20.73 7.56 -20.55
CA ASP A 21 -20.65 9.02 -20.64
C ASP A 21 -19.95 9.61 -19.39
N PRO A 22 -18.60 9.65 -19.37
CA PRO A 22 -17.85 10.09 -18.20
C PRO A 22 -18.14 11.54 -17.74
N PRO A 23 -18.37 12.53 -18.63
CA PRO A 23 -18.86 13.84 -18.23
C PRO A 23 -20.19 13.83 -17.49
N ALA A 24 -21.22 13.15 -18.04
CA ALA A 24 -22.54 13.08 -17.40
C ALA A 24 -22.49 12.32 -16.07
N TRP A 25 -21.74 11.21 -16.03
CA TRP A 25 -21.54 10.43 -14.81
C TRP A 25 -20.93 11.25 -13.67
N ARG A 26 -19.90 12.07 -13.96
CA ARG A 26 -19.29 12.96 -12.95
C ARG A 26 -20.22 14.09 -12.49
N ALA A 27 -21.02 14.64 -13.40
CA ALA A 27 -22.00 15.66 -13.05
C ALA A 27 -23.06 15.11 -12.10
N GLU A 28 -23.54 13.89 -12.34
CA GLU A 28 -24.50 13.21 -11.48
C GLU A 28 -23.90 12.90 -10.10
N LEU A 29 -22.67 12.39 -10.04
CA LEU A 29 -21.97 12.18 -8.76
C LEU A 29 -21.85 13.47 -7.94
N THR A 30 -21.58 14.60 -8.59
CA THR A 30 -21.50 15.92 -7.93
C THR A 30 -22.87 16.36 -7.39
N SER A 31 -23.95 16.09 -8.13
CA SER A 31 -25.33 16.35 -7.69
C SER A 31 -25.70 15.51 -6.47
N LEU A 32 -25.36 14.22 -6.47
CA LEU A 32 -25.59 13.30 -5.37
C LEU A 32 -24.83 13.72 -4.11
N ASP A 33 -23.56 14.09 -4.23
CA ASP A 33 -22.76 14.62 -3.12
C ASP A 33 -23.38 15.89 -2.52
N ALA A 34 -23.81 16.85 -3.37
CA ALA A 34 -24.49 18.06 -2.93
C ALA A 34 -25.86 17.78 -2.25
N ALA A 35 -26.53 16.69 -2.64
CA ALA A 35 -27.77 16.22 -2.02
C ALA A 35 -27.54 15.48 -0.69
N GLY A 36 -26.28 15.29 -0.28
CA GLY A 36 -25.90 14.60 0.96
C GLY A 36 -25.92 13.08 0.84
N TYR A 37 -25.86 12.52 -0.37
CA TYR A 37 -25.70 11.08 -0.56
C TYR A 37 -24.33 10.64 -0.05
N VAL A 38 -24.32 9.63 0.82
CA VAL A 38 -23.09 9.05 1.37
C VAL A 38 -22.87 7.69 0.70
N PRO A 39 -21.84 7.54 -0.15
CA PRO A 39 -21.55 6.24 -0.75
C PRO A 39 -21.03 5.25 0.30
N GLU A 40 -21.47 4.01 0.19
CA GLU A 40 -21.01 2.91 1.04
C GLU A 40 -19.99 2.04 0.31
N ILE A 41 -18.91 1.67 0.99
CA ILE A 41 -17.91 0.71 0.48
C ILE A 41 -18.13 -0.62 1.19
N VAL A 42 -18.53 -1.64 0.44
CA VAL A 42 -18.75 -3.00 0.95
C VAL A 42 -17.60 -3.90 0.50
N PHE A 43 -16.87 -4.45 1.46
CA PHE A 43 -15.82 -5.45 1.20
C PHE A 43 -16.44 -6.84 1.07
N VAL A 44 -16.36 -7.44 -0.12
CA VAL A 44 -16.94 -8.75 -0.43
C VAL A 44 -15.92 -9.89 -0.46
N ASP A 45 -14.64 -9.58 -0.68
CA ASP A 45 -13.55 -10.55 -0.73
C ASP A 45 -12.55 -10.30 0.41
N ALA A 46 -12.25 -11.36 1.16
CA ALA A 46 -11.31 -11.39 2.26
C ALA A 46 -10.16 -12.40 2.03
N GLY A 47 -9.97 -12.88 0.79
CA GLY A 47 -9.02 -13.95 0.45
C GLY A 47 -7.55 -13.63 0.74
N LEU A 48 -7.21 -12.35 0.92
CA LEU A 48 -5.86 -11.89 1.29
C LEU A 48 -5.75 -11.42 2.76
N VAL A 49 -6.80 -11.60 3.57
CA VAL A 49 -6.76 -11.23 4.98
C VAL A 49 -5.76 -12.13 5.70
N THR A 50 -4.77 -11.50 6.33
CA THR A 50 -3.83 -12.17 7.24
C THR A 50 -3.90 -11.52 8.61
N THR A 51 -3.72 -12.33 9.66
CA THR A 51 -3.61 -11.83 11.03
C THR A 51 -2.14 -11.78 11.41
N LEU A 52 -1.65 -10.60 11.75
CA LEU A 52 -0.32 -10.46 12.33
C LEU A 52 -0.40 -10.79 13.81
N ASN A 53 0.33 -11.82 14.25
CA ASN A 53 0.60 -12.00 15.68
C ASN A 53 1.42 -10.82 16.23
N ASP A 54 1.52 -10.68 17.56
CA ASP A 54 2.20 -9.53 18.19
C ASP A 54 3.63 -9.32 17.66
N LYS A 55 4.39 -10.41 17.49
CA LYS A 55 5.75 -10.36 16.94
C LYS A 55 5.77 -9.83 15.50
N ASN A 56 4.88 -10.33 14.65
CA ASN A 56 4.78 -9.93 13.25
C ASN A 56 4.28 -8.49 13.11
N ARG A 57 3.38 -8.05 14.01
CA ARG A 57 2.93 -6.66 14.11
C ARG A 57 4.09 -5.73 14.48
N THR A 58 4.86 -6.04 15.52
CA THR A 58 6.05 -5.27 15.89
C THR A 58 7.08 -5.26 14.76
N ASN A 59 7.31 -6.42 14.12
CA ASN A 59 8.22 -6.52 13.00
C ASN A 59 7.83 -5.60 11.83
N PHE A 60 6.54 -5.58 11.51
CA PHE A 60 5.98 -4.72 10.49
C PHE A 60 6.09 -3.24 10.86
N LEU A 61 5.72 -2.85 12.09
CA LEU A 61 5.76 -1.46 12.55
C LEU A 61 7.18 -0.88 12.55
N ASP A 62 8.17 -1.62 13.04
CA ASP A 62 9.57 -1.17 13.04
C ASP A 62 10.11 -1.00 11.62
N LEU A 63 9.78 -1.94 10.72
CA LEU A 63 10.18 -1.86 9.32
C LEU A 63 9.50 -0.68 8.63
N PHE A 64 8.21 -0.49 8.88
CA PHE A 64 7.43 0.61 8.34
C PHE A 64 7.99 1.95 8.80
N ARG A 65 8.29 2.07 10.10
CA ARG A 65 8.90 3.26 10.69
C ARG A 65 10.24 3.60 10.04
N ALA A 66 11.13 2.62 9.90
CA ALA A 66 12.43 2.82 9.25
C ALA A 66 12.28 3.35 7.82
N VAL A 67 11.32 2.82 7.05
CA VAL A 67 11.02 3.30 5.69
C VAL A 67 10.45 4.73 5.70
N ALA A 68 9.52 5.02 6.62
CA ALA A 68 8.89 6.34 6.74
C ALA A 68 9.89 7.44 7.15
N GLU A 69 10.89 7.10 7.97
CA GLU A 69 11.98 7.98 8.38
C GLU A 69 13.11 8.07 7.33
N PHE A 70 12.96 7.40 6.18
CA PHE A 70 13.96 7.28 5.13
C PHE A 70 15.27 6.59 5.54
N ASP A 71 15.20 5.72 6.56
CA ASP A 71 16.29 4.89 7.03
C ASP A 71 16.20 3.48 6.41
N GLY A 72 16.59 3.40 5.14
CA GLY A 72 16.64 2.12 4.42
C GLY A 72 17.74 1.19 4.90
N TYR A 73 18.81 1.70 5.54
CA TYR A 73 19.82 0.86 6.16
C TYR A 73 19.20 0.07 7.32
N ARG A 74 18.53 0.77 8.25
CA ARG A 74 17.80 0.13 9.35
C ARG A 74 16.74 -0.83 8.84
N ALA A 75 15.99 -0.45 7.80
CA ALA A 75 15.02 -1.35 7.17
C ALA A 75 15.68 -2.65 6.67
N GLY A 76 16.82 -2.55 6.00
CA GLY A 76 17.58 -3.71 5.54
C GLY A 76 18.12 -4.59 6.67
N THR A 77 18.66 -3.98 7.74
CA THR A 77 19.09 -4.70 8.94
C THR A 77 17.94 -5.47 9.57
N LEU A 78 16.79 -4.82 9.77
CA LEU A 78 15.59 -5.44 10.33
C LEU A 78 15.11 -6.62 9.48
N MET A 79 15.13 -6.48 8.15
CA MET A 79 14.76 -7.56 7.22
C MET A 79 15.70 -8.76 7.33
N VAL A 80 17.01 -8.56 7.53
CA VAL A 80 17.96 -9.67 7.74
C VAL A 80 17.74 -10.32 9.10
N GLU A 81 17.73 -9.55 10.17
CA GLU A 81 17.64 -10.04 11.56
C GLU A 81 16.36 -10.86 11.80
N ARG A 82 15.27 -10.50 11.13
CA ARG A 82 13.93 -11.06 11.37
C ARG A 82 13.47 -12.02 10.28
N CYS A 83 14.32 -12.31 9.29
CA CYS A 83 14.00 -13.33 8.29
C CYS A 83 14.05 -14.75 8.88
N ARG A 84 13.55 -15.75 8.14
CA ARG A 84 13.45 -17.13 8.64
C ARG A 84 14.82 -17.77 8.94
N THR A 85 15.85 -17.35 8.22
CA THR A 85 17.20 -17.93 8.31
C THR A 85 18.27 -16.82 8.21
N PRO A 86 18.38 -15.95 9.23
CA PRO A 86 19.31 -14.80 9.21
C PRO A 86 20.76 -15.23 8.98
N GLN A 87 21.16 -16.36 9.55
CA GLN A 87 22.50 -16.94 9.40
C GLN A 87 22.85 -17.40 7.98
N LEU A 88 21.85 -17.52 7.09
CA LEU A 88 22.05 -17.87 5.69
C LEU A 88 22.05 -16.66 4.76
N ALA A 89 21.84 -15.44 5.30
CA ALA A 89 21.93 -14.22 4.51
C ALA A 89 23.37 -14.00 4.05
N VAL A 90 23.53 -13.69 2.77
CA VAL A 90 24.84 -13.44 2.14
C VAL A 90 25.05 -11.93 2.07
N ASP A 91 26.22 -11.46 2.51
CA ASP A 91 26.61 -10.05 2.52
C ASP A 91 25.52 -9.13 3.10
N ALA A 92 25.07 -9.43 4.32
CA ALA A 92 24.00 -8.70 5.01
C ALA A 92 24.22 -7.17 5.06
N GLU A 93 25.48 -6.74 5.21
CA GLU A 93 25.87 -5.33 5.18
C GLU A 93 25.56 -4.70 3.81
N MET A 94 25.94 -5.39 2.73
CA MET A 94 25.68 -4.93 1.36
C MET A 94 24.18 -4.90 1.07
N PHE A 95 23.41 -5.85 1.62
CA PHE A 95 21.95 -5.82 1.55
C PHE A 95 21.37 -4.57 2.21
N ALA A 96 21.81 -4.22 3.44
CA ALA A 96 21.38 -3.02 4.13
C ALA A 96 21.72 -1.74 3.36
N LEU A 97 22.94 -1.65 2.81
CA LEU A 97 23.35 -0.53 1.94
C LEU A 97 22.51 -0.43 0.66
N ARG A 98 22.15 -1.56 0.03
CA ARG A 98 21.24 -1.57 -1.12
C ARG A 98 19.85 -1.06 -0.74
N MET A 99 19.33 -1.47 0.41
CA MET A 99 18.03 -0.98 0.90
C MET A 99 18.07 0.53 1.17
N GLN A 100 19.14 1.06 1.74
CA GLN A 100 19.35 2.51 1.88
C GLN A 100 19.29 3.23 0.53
N HIS A 101 19.96 2.70 -0.49
CA HIS A 101 19.94 3.28 -1.83
C HIS A 101 18.54 3.27 -2.44
N ILE A 102 17.78 2.18 -2.27
CA ILE A 102 16.39 2.08 -2.74
C ILE A 102 15.52 3.16 -2.08
N VAL A 103 15.55 3.26 -0.75
CA VAL A 103 14.73 4.22 0.03
C VAL A 103 15.08 5.68 -0.33
N LEU A 104 16.37 6.01 -0.47
CA LEU A 104 16.78 7.35 -0.89
C LEU A 104 16.36 7.70 -2.32
N ASN A 105 16.32 6.72 -3.22
CA ASN A 105 15.83 6.92 -4.58
C ASN A 105 14.33 7.24 -4.62
N VAL A 106 13.55 6.70 -3.67
CA VAL A 106 12.14 7.10 -3.49
C VAL A 106 12.06 8.56 -3.04
N LYS A 107 12.85 8.94 -2.03
CA LYS A 107 12.89 10.31 -1.49
C LYS A 107 13.17 11.38 -2.55
N ARG A 108 14.06 11.09 -3.50
CA ARG A 108 14.47 12.05 -4.54
C ARG A 108 13.42 12.29 -5.62
N LYS A 109 12.47 11.38 -5.82
CA LYS A 109 11.56 11.39 -6.98
C LYS A 109 10.20 12.06 -6.73
N THR A 110 10.01 12.75 -5.59
CA THR A 110 8.72 13.34 -5.14
C THR A 110 7.58 12.31 -5.17
N PHE A 111 7.14 11.87 -4.00
CA PHE A 111 6.24 10.74 -3.69
C PHE A 111 4.87 10.63 -4.43
N SER A 112 4.63 11.38 -5.51
CA SER A 112 3.50 11.22 -6.41
C SER A 112 3.55 9.87 -7.17
N LEU A 113 2.43 9.14 -7.18
CA LEU A 113 2.28 7.87 -7.91
C LEU A 113 2.46 8.02 -9.43
N GLY A 114 2.28 9.23 -9.95
CA GLY A 114 2.48 9.54 -11.36
C GLY A 114 3.95 9.49 -11.78
N GLN A 115 4.89 9.72 -10.86
CA GLN A 115 6.34 9.71 -11.15
C GLN A 115 7.07 8.49 -10.60
N ILE A 116 6.54 7.87 -9.54
CA ILE A 116 7.12 6.68 -8.92
C ILE A 116 6.25 5.46 -9.20
N LYS A 117 6.81 4.49 -9.94
CA LYS A 117 6.24 3.15 -10.06
C LYS A 117 6.62 2.33 -8.84
N ILE A 118 5.67 2.04 -7.95
CA ILE A 118 5.92 1.20 -6.75
C ILE A 118 6.38 -0.20 -7.17
N SER A 119 5.93 -0.68 -8.34
CA SER A 119 6.43 -1.89 -8.99
C SER A 119 7.96 -1.91 -9.16
N ASP A 120 8.58 -0.77 -9.50
CA ASP A 120 10.03 -0.69 -9.73
C ASP A 120 10.80 -0.79 -8.41
N ILE A 121 10.29 -0.13 -7.36
CA ILE A 121 10.84 -0.19 -6.01
C ILE A 121 10.77 -1.62 -5.49
N LEU A 122 9.60 -2.26 -5.57
CA LEU A 122 9.42 -3.63 -5.11
C LEU A 122 10.25 -4.62 -5.91
N THR A 123 10.39 -4.42 -7.23
CA THR A 123 11.30 -5.22 -8.04
C THR A 123 12.75 -5.09 -7.56
N ALA A 124 13.19 -3.89 -7.20
CA ALA A 124 14.53 -3.66 -6.66
C ALA A 124 14.73 -4.36 -5.30
N VAL A 125 13.73 -4.28 -4.41
CA VAL A 125 13.74 -4.96 -3.10
C VAL A 125 13.78 -6.49 -3.28
N LEU A 126 12.87 -7.06 -4.08
CA LEU A 126 12.82 -8.51 -4.34
C LEU A 126 14.12 -9.02 -4.99
N ARG A 127 14.73 -8.22 -5.86
CA ARG A 127 16.04 -8.52 -6.44
C ARG A 127 17.13 -8.56 -5.37
N ALA A 128 17.17 -7.57 -4.47
CA ALA A 128 18.13 -7.55 -3.36
C ALA A 128 17.93 -8.74 -2.42
N VAL A 129 16.68 -9.03 -2.06
CA VAL A 129 16.28 -10.19 -1.23
C VAL A 129 16.79 -11.50 -1.83
N ARG A 130 16.59 -11.70 -3.14
CA ARG A 130 17.07 -12.89 -3.86
C ARG A 130 18.59 -12.96 -3.93
N GLN A 131 19.25 -11.85 -4.25
CA GLN A 131 20.71 -11.78 -4.38
C GLN A 131 21.44 -12.05 -3.05
N HIS A 132 20.87 -11.60 -1.95
CA HIS A 132 21.45 -11.71 -0.61
C HIS A 132 20.86 -12.86 0.22
N HIS A 133 20.05 -13.74 -0.39
CA HIS A 133 19.47 -14.92 0.24
C HIS A 133 18.66 -14.63 1.52
N VAL A 134 18.04 -13.45 1.60
CA VAL A 134 17.19 -13.05 2.72
C VAL A 134 15.85 -13.78 2.60
N LYS A 135 15.61 -14.84 3.37
CA LYS A 135 14.38 -15.63 3.26
C LYS A 135 13.18 -14.94 3.92
N MET A 136 12.36 -14.27 3.12
CA MET A 136 11.14 -13.60 3.58
C MET A 136 10.10 -14.60 4.12
N GLU A 137 9.34 -14.19 5.13
CA GLU A 137 8.16 -14.92 5.61
C GLU A 137 6.99 -14.82 4.62
N ALA A 138 6.12 -15.83 4.58
CA ALA A 138 4.96 -15.86 3.69
C ALA A 138 4.01 -14.67 3.92
N ASP A 139 3.81 -14.27 5.17
CA ASP A 139 2.97 -13.12 5.54
C ASP A 139 3.51 -11.80 4.97
N PHE A 140 4.83 -11.66 4.89
CA PHE A 140 5.46 -10.50 4.28
C PHE A 140 5.22 -10.45 2.76
N VAL A 141 5.26 -11.60 2.09
CA VAL A 141 4.96 -11.70 0.65
C VAL A 141 3.50 -11.29 0.38
N ASN A 142 2.54 -11.79 1.17
CA ASN A 142 1.13 -11.41 1.04
C ASN A 142 0.93 -9.90 1.25
N THR A 143 1.65 -9.31 2.20
CA THR A 143 1.62 -7.86 2.44
C THR A 143 2.14 -7.07 1.23
N VAL A 144 3.26 -7.51 0.64
CA VAL A 144 3.83 -6.90 -0.57
C VAL A 144 2.87 -7.00 -1.76
N ILE A 145 2.23 -8.15 -1.96
CA ILE A 145 1.23 -8.35 -3.02
C ILE A 145 0.03 -7.42 -2.80
N SER A 146 -0.45 -7.31 -1.56
CA SER A 146 -1.56 -6.42 -1.22
C SER A 146 -1.24 -4.96 -1.54
N ILE A 147 -0.01 -4.50 -1.25
CA ILE A 147 0.46 -3.15 -1.60
C ILE A 147 0.51 -2.95 -3.12
N LEU A 148 0.96 -3.95 -3.88
CA LEU A 148 0.97 -3.89 -5.36
C LEU A 148 -0.44 -3.78 -5.93
N LEU A 149 -1.39 -4.56 -5.42
CA LEU A 149 -2.79 -4.51 -5.85
C LEU A 149 -3.41 -3.15 -5.53
N LEU A 150 -3.19 -2.64 -4.31
CA LEU A 150 -3.65 -1.31 -3.90
C LEU A 150 -3.03 -0.20 -4.76
N GLU A 151 -1.76 -0.30 -5.14
CA GLU A 151 -1.14 0.65 -6.07
C GLU A 151 -1.78 0.59 -7.46
N GLY A 152 -2.00 -0.62 -7.99
CA GLY A 152 -2.64 -0.81 -9.28
C GLY A 152 -4.04 -0.20 -9.33
N ILE A 153 -4.85 -0.46 -8.30
CA ILE A 153 -6.20 0.12 -8.15
C ILE A 153 -6.12 1.63 -7.98
N GLY A 154 -5.25 2.12 -7.08
CA GLY A 154 -5.08 3.55 -6.83
C GLY A 154 -4.69 4.33 -8.09
N ARG A 155 -3.77 3.79 -8.90
CA ARG A 155 -3.37 4.41 -10.18
C ARG A 155 -4.49 4.43 -11.21
N GLN A 156 -5.36 3.41 -11.24
CA GLN A 156 -6.52 3.38 -12.14
C GLN A 156 -7.59 4.41 -11.74
N LEU A 157 -7.79 4.61 -10.42
CA LEU A 157 -8.78 5.53 -9.89
C LEU A 157 -8.32 7.01 -9.90
N ASP A 158 -7.11 7.26 -9.42
CA ASP A 158 -6.51 8.60 -9.36
C ASP A 158 -4.98 8.52 -9.59
N PRO A 159 -4.52 8.75 -10.83
CA PRO A 159 -3.09 8.79 -11.15
C PRO A 159 -2.29 9.88 -10.40
N GLY A 160 -2.97 10.91 -9.90
CA GLY A 160 -2.38 12.02 -9.15
C GLY A 160 -2.24 11.76 -7.65
N LEU A 161 -2.79 10.64 -7.15
CA LEU A 161 -2.74 10.26 -5.75
C LEU A 161 -1.29 10.20 -5.24
N ASP A 162 -1.07 10.70 -4.03
CA ASP A 162 0.17 10.50 -3.28
C ASP A 162 -0.13 9.57 -2.11
N LEU A 163 0.18 8.28 -2.27
CA LEU A 163 -0.05 7.26 -1.25
C LEU A 163 0.72 7.58 0.03
N PHE A 164 1.92 8.16 -0.06
CA PHE A 164 2.72 8.46 1.13
C PHE A 164 2.18 9.68 1.87
N LYS A 165 1.72 10.72 1.17
CA LYS A 165 1.02 11.85 1.80
C LYS A 165 -0.23 11.40 2.56
N SER A 166 -0.92 10.39 2.05
CA SER A 166 -2.13 9.84 2.67
C SER A 166 -1.83 8.84 3.79
N ALA A 167 -0.77 8.03 3.65
CA ALA A 167 -0.41 6.97 4.59
C ALA A 167 0.46 7.45 5.75
N LEU A 168 1.32 8.46 5.56
CA LEU A 168 2.23 8.96 6.60
C LEU A 168 1.50 9.45 7.86
N PRO A 169 0.43 10.26 7.80
CA PRO A 169 -0.28 10.72 9.00
C PRO A 169 -0.83 9.55 9.82
N THR A 170 -1.43 8.59 9.12
CA THR A 170 -1.98 7.37 9.72
C THR A 170 -0.85 6.55 10.36
N ALA A 171 0.24 6.29 9.63
CA ALA A 171 1.37 5.54 10.14
C ALA A 171 2.06 6.20 11.33
N SER A 172 2.22 7.52 11.35
CA SER A 172 2.76 8.25 12.50
C SER A 172 1.88 8.07 13.74
N HIS A 173 0.56 8.01 13.58
CA HIS A 173 -0.36 7.69 14.66
C HIS A 173 -0.15 6.25 15.20
N TRP A 174 0.10 5.27 14.33
CA TRP A 174 0.40 3.87 14.74
C TRP A 174 1.79 3.69 15.38
N VAL A 175 2.70 4.64 15.20
CA VAL A 175 4.06 4.60 15.79
C VAL A 175 4.10 5.25 17.18
N LEU A 176 3.15 6.15 17.49
CA LEU A 176 3.06 6.85 18.78
C LEU A 176 2.18 6.12 19.81
N HIS A 177 1.57 4.98 19.45
CA HIS A 177 0.68 4.16 20.29
C HIS A 177 0.97 2.67 20.12
#